data_AF-A0A022RYS0-F1
#
_entry.id   AF-A0A022RYS0-F1
#
_cell.length_a   1.000
_cell.length_b   1.000
_cell.length_c   1.000
_cell.angle_alpha   90.00
_cell.angle_beta   90.00
_cell.angle_gamma   90.00
#
_symmetry.space_group_name_H-M   'P 1'
#
loop_
_entity.id
_entity.type
_entity.pdbx_description
1 polymer ?
#
loop_
_entity_poly.entity_id
_entity_poly.type
_entity_poly.pdbx_seq_one_letter_code
_entity_poly.pdbx_strand_id
1 'polypeptide(L)'
;MEKNLPEEIMEEILYKLPVKSLSRFKCVSKSLNSLISDKDFIKHHLKKSITDDEDLSDMTNHKLITRFKHDQPPTFFRHVSCSLHKQPIIKSDFNENMVFTIMGSCNGLLLVAAGANLPYLWNPTTKKYKKIDLPLGFYEEEVQLGHDDQVNIFSPPRRYDYVYGLGYDESNDDYKIVCNKVSPWNRNPNLSRMNHTLMYSSKTNSWKKIENSPKSLCLPGKFVAGRLHWLCSMDGFDIICLNLTEEKYEIVGGPQSFTNNAEFKVVKLEELGGYLSLTYMNGRADVDVWVMTEYGKRESWSKVWTLSNFVSAPADRVNGRPIPFLWRKNGDIAVAFGSEIVVYNGKNVVSRSPLDIQLVAKVRCYVYVESLVSPFGSGASA
;
A
#
# COMPACT_ATOMS: atom_id res chain seq x y z
N MET A 1 29.27 6.86 41.34
CA MET A 1 29.28 7.49 40.00
C MET A 1 28.59 6.53 39.06
N GLU A 2 27.37 6.82 38.63
CA GLU A 2 26.75 6.08 37.53
C GLU A 2 27.58 6.34 36.27
N LYS A 3 28.11 5.28 35.67
CA LYS A 3 28.71 5.33 34.34
C LYS A 3 27.56 5.44 33.33
N ASN A 4 27.12 6.66 33.05
CA ASN A 4 26.19 6.89 31.95
C ASN A 4 26.91 6.61 30.63
N LEU A 5 26.32 5.77 29.79
CA LEU A 5 26.76 5.64 28.41
C LEU A 5 26.66 7.03 27.73
N PRO A 6 27.58 7.39 26.82
CA PRO A 6 27.43 8.56 25.97
C PRO A 6 26.13 8.48 25.15
N GLU A 7 25.49 9.64 24.91
CA GLU A 7 24.23 9.75 24.18
C GLU A 7 24.31 9.14 22.78
N GLU A 8 25.42 9.37 22.07
CA GLU A 8 25.71 8.80 20.75
C GLU A 8 25.69 7.26 20.76
N ILE A 9 26.26 6.63 21.78
CA ILE A 9 26.27 5.16 21.89
C ILE A 9 24.87 4.63 22.23
N MET A 10 24.12 5.36 23.06
CA MET A 10 22.72 5.03 23.34
C MET A 10 21.88 5.09 22.07
N GLU A 11 22.06 6.12 21.24
CA GLU A 11 21.40 6.25 19.94
C GLU A 11 21.73 5.07 19.02
N GLU A 12 23.00 4.71 18.86
CA GLU A 12 23.42 3.57 18.04
C GLU A 12 22.79 2.25 18.49
N ILE A 13 22.66 2.05 19.81
CA ILE A 13 21.98 0.88 20.39
C ILE A 13 20.49 0.92 20.04
N LEU A 14 19.83 2.06 20.24
CA LEU A 14 18.41 2.24 19.94
C LEU A 14 18.12 2.07 18.44
N TYR A 15 19.00 2.53 17.55
CA TYR A 15 18.86 2.33 16.10
C TYR A 15 18.91 0.86 15.66
N LYS A 16 19.41 -0.05 16.50
CA LYS A 16 19.46 -1.50 16.21
C LYS A 16 18.24 -2.26 16.75
N LEU A 17 17.37 -1.59 17.51
CA LEU A 17 16.28 -2.25 18.22
C LEU A 17 14.99 -2.28 17.37
N PRO A 18 14.22 -3.38 17.43
CA PRO A 18 12.91 -3.44 16.79
C PRO A 18 11.95 -2.38 17.33
N VAL A 19 11.03 -1.90 16.48
CA VAL A 19 10.05 -0.85 16.83
C VAL A 19 9.23 -1.18 18.09
N LYS A 20 8.92 -2.46 18.31
CA LYS A 20 8.21 -2.92 19.51
C LYS A 20 9.04 -2.74 20.79
N SER A 21 10.35 -2.99 20.73
CA SER A 21 11.25 -2.74 21.87
C SER A 21 11.39 -1.25 22.13
N LEU A 22 11.56 -0.45 21.08
CA LEU A 22 11.60 1.01 21.18
C LEU A 22 10.34 1.59 21.82
N SER A 23 9.16 1.10 21.41
CA SER A 23 7.88 1.49 22.01
C SER A 23 7.83 1.22 23.52
N ARG A 24 8.41 0.11 23.99
CA ARG A 24 8.49 -0.20 25.43
C ARG A 24 9.49 0.71 26.15
N PHE A 25 10.60 1.05 25.51
CA PHE A 25 11.62 1.94 26.09
C PHE A 25 11.17 3.39 26.25
N LYS A 26 10.18 3.84 25.48
CA LYS A 26 9.50 5.13 25.75
C LYS A 26 8.93 5.23 27.16
N CYS A 27 8.57 4.11 27.79
CA CYS A 27 8.02 4.09 29.15
C CYS A 27 9.08 4.09 30.26
N VAL A 28 10.37 3.93 29.92
CA VAL A 28 11.45 3.77 30.91
C VAL A 28 11.91 5.11 31.45
N SER A 29 12.09 6.12 30.60
CA SER A 29 12.50 7.46 31.03
C SER A 29 12.01 8.55 30.08
N LYS A 30 11.93 9.79 30.57
CA LYS A 30 11.57 10.96 29.75
C LYS A 30 12.58 11.24 28.64
N SER A 31 13.87 11.04 28.92
CA SER A 31 14.95 11.22 27.95
C SER A 31 14.83 10.21 26.80
N LEU A 32 14.64 8.92 27.10
CA LEU A 32 14.42 7.89 26.07
C LEU A 32 13.13 8.14 25.29
N ASN A 33 12.04 8.56 25.95
CA ASN A 33 10.82 8.92 25.25
C ASN A 33 11.04 10.09 24.28
N SER A 34 11.77 11.11 24.70
CA SER A 34 12.10 12.28 23.87
C SER A 34 12.90 11.86 22.64
N LEU A 35 14.00 11.11 22.85
CA LEU A 35 14.89 10.64 21.79
C LEU A 35 14.15 9.73 20.78
N ILE A 36 13.41 8.73 21.26
CA ILE A 36 12.71 7.77 20.38
C ILE A 36 11.46 8.43 19.71
N SER A 37 11.01 9.58 20.20
CA SER A 37 9.92 10.34 19.57
C SER A 37 10.42 11.46 18.66
N ASP A 38 11.74 11.69 18.62
CA ASP A 38 12.35 12.67 17.75
C ASP A 38 12.20 12.28 16.27
N LYS A 39 12.03 13.28 15.40
CA LYS A 39 11.74 13.06 13.99
C LYS A 39 12.96 12.49 13.25
N ASP A 40 14.15 12.97 13.58
CA ASP A 40 15.38 12.54 12.92
C ASP A 40 15.74 11.13 13.37
N PHE A 41 15.53 10.82 14.66
CA PHE A 41 15.62 9.44 15.14
C PHE A 41 14.66 8.51 14.38
N ILE A 42 13.38 8.88 14.26
CA ILE A 42 12.38 8.05 13.56
C ILE A 42 12.75 7.85 12.09
N LYS A 43 13.20 8.91 11.40
CA LYS A 43 13.63 8.83 9.99
C LYS A 43 14.86 7.95 9.82
N HIS A 44 15.86 8.12 10.67
CA HIS A 44 17.08 7.33 10.61
C HIS A 44 16.80 5.85 10.89
N HIS A 45 16.02 5.56 11.93
CA HIS A 45 15.58 4.20 12.25
C HIS A 45 14.79 3.57 11.11
N LEU A 46 13.86 4.32 10.49
CA LEU A 46 13.10 3.83 9.35
C LEU A 46 14.00 3.57 8.13
N LYS A 47 14.88 4.52 7.77
CA LYS A 47 15.79 4.36 6.64
C LYS A 47 16.67 3.14 6.84
N LYS A 48 17.21 2.96 8.04
CA LYS A 48 17.97 1.78 8.40
C LYS A 48 17.13 0.51 8.32
N SER A 49 15.88 0.51 8.80
CA SER A 49 14.97 -0.62 8.67
C SER A 49 14.77 -1.04 7.20
N ILE A 50 14.66 -0.06 6.29
CA ILE A 50 14.55 -0.29 4.84
C ILE A 50 15.87 -0.76 4.23
N THR A 51 17.01 -0.18 4.63
CA THR A 51 18.35 -0.51 4.09
C THR A 51 18.90 -1.83 4.62
N ASP A 52 18.72 -2.15 5.90
CA ASP A 52 19.06 -3.46 6.46
C ASP A 52 18.21 -4.56 5.81
N ASP A 53 16.98 -4.22 5.37
CA ASP A 53 16.17 -5.08 4.53
C ASP A 53 16.72 -5.18 3.07
N GLU A 54 17.59 -4.29 2.58
CA GLU A 54 18.29 -4.45 1.29
C GLU A 54 19.41 -5.50 1.31
N ASP A 55 20.00 -5.76 2.49
CA ASP A 55 20.92 -6.88 2.73
C ASP A 55 20.18 -8.23 2.93
N LEU A 56 18.84 -8.20 2.96
CA LEU A 56 17.85 -9.27 2.66
C LEU A 56 17.97 -10.62 3.41
N SER A 57 18.87 -10.76 4.38
CA SER A 57 19.11 -12.04 5.08
C SER A 57 17.98 -12.42 6.03
N ASP A 58 17.32 -11.44 6.68
CA ASP A 58 16.22 -11.68 7.63
C ASP A 58 15.14 -10.59 7.52
N MET A 59 13.95 -10.98 7.07
CA MET A 59 12.80 -10.08 6.86
C MET A 59 12.08 -9.78 8.18
N THR A 60 12.79 -9.23 9.17
CA THR A 60 12.21 -9.01 10.50
C THR A 60 11.24 -7.84 10.52
N ASN A 61 11.41 -6.84 9.64
CA ASN A 61 10.71 -5.57 9.73
C ASN A 61 9.49 -5.48 8.81
N HIS A 62 9.44 -6.26 7.73
CA HIS A 62 8.26 -6.39 6.89
C HIS A 62 7.20 -7.26 7.56
N LYS A 63 5.98 -6.74 7.61
CA LYS A 63 4.83 -7.44 8.15
C LYS A 63 3.75 -7.55 7.09
N LEU A 64 3.08 -8.69 7.12
CA LEU A 64 1.96 -8.95 6.25
C LEU A 64 0.66 -8.68 7.01
N ILE A 65 -0.25 -7.98 6.36
CA ILE A 65 -1.61 -7.73 6.80
C ILE A 65 -2.54 -8.52 5.92
N THR A 66 -3.29 -9.41 6.53
CA THR A 66 -4.25 -10.24 5.81
C THR A 66 -5.68 -9.83 6.12
N ARG A 67 -6.50 -9.73 5.07
CA ARG A 67 -7.95 -9.53 5.13
C ARG A 67 -8.68 -10.81 4.76
N PHE A 68 -9.67 -11.20 5.56
CA PHE A 68 -10.52 -12.37 5.32
C PHE A 68 -11.98 -11.96 5.16
N LYS A 69 -12.74 -12.82 4.47
CA LYS A 69 -14.20 -12.74 4.40
C LYS A 69 -14.77 -14.00 5.06
N HIS A 70 -15.57 -13.85 6.10
CA HIS A 70 -16.32 -14.96 6.69
C HIS A 70 -17.60 -15.23 5.87
N ASP A 71 -17.99 -16.50 5.72
CA ASP A 71 -19.12 -16.91 4.89
C ASP A 71 -20.49 -16.64 5.55
N GLN A 72 -20.54 -16.49 6.87
CA GLN A 72 -21.76 -16.08 7.59
C GLN A 72 -21.78 -14.54 7.81
N PRO A 73 -22.89 -13.85 7.49
CA PRO A 73 -23.05 -12.44 7.85
C PRO A 73 -23.18 -12.24 9.37
N PRO A 74 -22.68 -11.11 9.91
CA PRO A 74 -21.99 -10.04 9.18
C PRO A 74 -20.58 -10.48 8.76
N THR A 75 -20.13 -10.01 7.59
CA THR A 75 -18.73 -10.20 7.17
C THR A 75 -17.81 -9.53 8.18
N PHE A 76 -17.19 -10.32 9.06
CA PHE A 76 -16.18 -9.84 9.99
C PHE A 76 -14.84 -9.66 9.28
N PHE A 77 -14.21 -8.50 9.48
CA PHE A 77 -12.88 -8.20 8.96
C PHE A 77 -11.88 -8.38 10.09
N ARG A 78 -11.24 -9.56 10.15
CA ARG A 78 -10.14 -9.75 11.09
C ARG A 78 -8.84 -9.40 10.40
N HIS A 79 -8.18 -8.38 10.91
CA HIS A 79 -6.81 -8.07 10.58
C HIS A 79 -5.88 -9.03 11.32
N VAL A 80 -5.00 -9.68 10.59
CA VAL A 80 -3.88 -10.41 11.18
C VAL A 80 -2.60 -9.80 10.64
N SER A 81 -1.83 -9.15 11.51
CA SER A 81 -0.43 -8.88 11.20
C SER A 81 0.35 -10.16 11.48
N CYS A 82 0.99 -10.71 10.46
CA CYS A 82 1.91 -11.83 10.58
C CYS A 82 3.33 -11.33 10.27
N SER A 83 4.25 -11.66 11.17
CA SER A 83 5.68 -11.53 10.94
C SER A 83 6.12 -12.69 10.06
N LEU A 84 6.97 -12.41 9.07
CA LEU A 84 7.58 -13.46 8.23
C LEU A 84 8.37 -14.47 9.07
N HIS A 85 8.85 -14.04 10.24
CA HIS A 85 9.44 -14.88 11.28
C HIS A 85 8.47 -15.02 12.47
N LYS A 86 7.84 -16.20 12.59
CA LYS A 86 7.15 -16.79 13.76
C LYS A 86 6.79 -15.82 14.92
N GLN A 87 5.91 -14.85 14.68
CA GLN A 87 5.31 -14.07 15.77
C GLN A 87 3.78 -14.25 15.78
N PRO A 88 3.15 -14.14 16.96
CA PRO A 88 1.72 -14.31 17.09
C PRO A 88 0.94 -13.28 16.28
N ILE A 89 -0.23 -13.72 15.82
CA ILE A 89 -1.29 -12.96 15.19
C ILE A 89 -1.55 -11.66 15.96
N ILE A 90 -1.20 -10.51 15.37
CA ILE A 90 -1.58 -9.21 15.95
C ILE A 90 -3.00 -8.87 15.48
N LYS A 91 -3.96 -8.88 16.41
CA LYS A 91 -5.28 -8.27 16.20
C LYS A 91 -5.11 -6.76 16.08
N SER A 92 -5.69 -6.17 15.05
CA SER A 92 -5.74 -4.71 14.92
C SER A 92 -6.84 -4.14 15.80
N ASP A 93 -6.54 -3.04 16.50
CA ASP A 93 -7.53 -2.22 17.20
C ASP A 93 -8.21 -1.20 16.26
N PHE A 94 -7.90 -1.23 14.95
CA PHE A 94 -8.55 -0.40 13.94
C PHE A 94 -10.01 -0.83 13.79
N ASN A 95 -10.91 -0.07 14.43
CA ASN A 95 -12.36 -0.19 14.46
C ASN A 95 -12.89 -1.49 13.80
N GLU A 96 -12.92 -2.56 14.58
CA GLU A 96 -13.20 -3.95 14.12
C GLU A 96 -14.54 -4.09 13.38
N ASN A 97 -15.43 -3.10 13.50
CA ASN A 97 -16.76 -3.08 12.90
C ASN A 97 -16.81 -2.39 11.52
N MET A 98 -15.73 -1.76 11.05
CA MET A 98 -15.74 -0.95 9.84
C MET A 98 -15.08 -1.68 8.66
N VAL A 99 -15.83 -1.84 7.56
CA VAL A 99 -15.28 -2.38 6.31
C VAL A 99 -14.22 -1.44 5.76
N PHE A 100 -13.02 -1.97 5.49
CA PHE A 100 -11.93 -1.17 4.93
C PHE A 100 -11.15 -1.87 3.80
N THR A 101 -10.47 -1.05 3.00
CA THR A 101 -9.53 -1.47 1.96
C THR A 101 -8.23 -0.68 2.11
N ILE A 102 -7.09 -1.36 2.07
CA ILE A 102 -5.78 -0.72 2.03
C ILE A 102 -5.55 -0.22 0.60
N MET A 103 -5.29 1.07 0.49
CA MET A 103 -5.05 1.78 -0.77
C MET A 103 -3.56 1.83 -1.11
N GLY A 104 -2.70 1.96 -0.10
CA GLY A 104 -1.26 1.96 -0.28
C GLY A 104 -0.51 1.97 1.05
N SER A 105 0.79 1.74 0.98
CA SER A 105 1.72 1.84 2.11
C SER A 105 2.84 2.82 1.76
N CYS A 106 3.37 3.51 2.77
CA CYS A 106 4.54 4.37 2.64
C CYS A 106 5.18 4.52 4.02
N ASN A 107 6.46 4.15 4.17
CA ASN A 107 7.22 4.39 5.41
C ASN A 107 6.56 3.82 6.69
N GLY A 108 5.86 2.69 6.55
CA GLY A 108 5.10 2.03 7.62
C GLY A 108 3.73 2.65 7.93
N LEU A 109 3.37 3.76 7.29
CA LEU A 109 1.99 4.23 7.23
C LEU A 109 1.21 3.47 6.16
N LEU A 110 -0.04 3.17 6.48
CA LEU A 110 -1.04 2.65 5.55
C LEU A 110 -2.08 3.71 5.29
N LEU A 111 -2.43 3.87 4.02
CA LEU A 111 -3.65 4.56 3.65
C LEU A 111 -4.78 3.55 3.55
N VAL A 112 -5.80 3.76 4.37
CA VAL A 112 -6.97 2.90 4.46
C VAL A 112 -8.19 3.71 4.03
N ALA A 113 -9.01 3.16 3.13
CA ALA A 113 -10.33 3.69 2.88
C ALA A 113 -11.37 2.83 3.61
N ALA A 114 -12.21 3.46 4.42
CA ALA A 114 -13.19 2.77 5.26
C ALA A 114 -14.58 3.40 5.14
N GLY A 115 -15.62 2.60 5.41
CA GLY A 115 -17.02 3.06 5.41
C GLY A 115 -17.46 3.58 4.04
N ALA A 116 -17.76 4.87 3.95
CA ALA A 116 -18.12 5.58 2.71
C ALA A 116 -16.90 6.00 1.87
N ASN A 117 -15.88 5.13 1.78
CA ASN A 117 -14.62 5.40 1.09
C ASN A 117 -13.82 6.60 1.67
N LEU A 118 -13.93 6.81 2.99
CA LEU A 118 -13.22 7.89 3.69
C LEU A 118 -11.77 7.49 3.96
N PRO A 119 -10.79 8.39 3.72
CA PRO A 119 -9.38 8.09 3.91
C PRO A 119 -8.95 8.17 5.38
N TYR A 120 -8.14 7.21 5.81
CA TYR A 120 -7.50 7.12 7.11
C TYR A 120 -6.01 6.85 6.93
N LEU A 121 -5.17 7.58 7.64
CA LEU A 121 -3.77 7.18 7.84
C LEU A 121 -3.68 6.30 9.07
N TRP A 122 -3.00 5.17 8.94
CA TRP A 122 -2.87 4.19 10.00
C TRP A 122 -1.44 3.69 10.10
N ASN A 123 -0.87 3.70 11.30
CA ASN A 123 0.33 2.95 11.62
C ASN A 123 -0.07 1.70 12.45
N PRO A 124 -0.01 0.50 11.86
CA PRO A 124 -0.36 -0.73 12.58
C PRO A 124 0.58 -1.05 13.75
N THR A 125 1.86 -0.68 13.65
CA THR A 125 2.87 -0.97 14.69
C THR A 125 2.65 -0.12 15.93
N THR A 126 2.37 1.17 15.77
CA THR A 126 2.07 2.07 16.90
C THR A 126 0.60 2.07 17.30
N LYS A 127 -0.26 1.37 16.53
CA LYS A 127 -1.72 1.30 16.68
C LYS A 127 -2.45 2.64 16.58
N LYS A 128 -1.75 3.68 16.10
CA LYS A 128 -2.32 5.03 15.93
C LYS A 128 -2.94 5.15 14.56
N TYR A 129 -4.11 5.78 14.48
CA TYR A 129 -4.76 6.13 13.21
C TYR A 129 -5.36 7.54 13.27
N LYS A 130 -5.48 8.16 12.10
CA LYS A 130 -6.09 9.47 11.90
C LYS A 130 -7.06 9.41 10.73
N LYS A 131 -8.31 9.81 10.96
CA LYS A 131 -9.27 10.09 9.89
C LYS A 131 -8.85 11.36 9.16
N ILE A 132 -8.88 11.34 7.85
CA ILE A 132 -8.61 12.51 7.02
C ILE A 132 -9.95 13.01 6.47
N ASP A 133 -10.40 14.15 6.95
CA ASP A 133 -11.65 14.74 6.50
C ASP A 133 -11.48 15.30 5.08
N LEU A 134 -12.34 14.87 4.17
CA LEU A 134 -12.41 15.41 2.81
C LEU A 134 -13.08 16.80 2.84
N PRO A 135 -12.69 17.74 1.96
CA PRO A 135 -13.28 19.08 1.91
C PRO A 135 -14.80 19.03 1.67
N LEU A 136 -15.53 19.97 2.28
CA LEU A 136 -16.95 20.20 2.05
C LEU A 136 -17.19 20.51 0.55
N GLY A 137 -18.29 20.01 -0.02
CA GLY A 137 -18.63 20.17 -1.44
C GLY A 137 -18.03 19.10 -2.38
N PHE A 138 -17.05 18.30 -1.94
CA PHE A 138 -16.57 17.17 -2.76
C PHE A 138 -17.62 16.05 -2.92
N TYR A 139 -18.55 16.01 -1.95
CA TYR A 139 -19.70 15.11 -1.89
C TYR A 139 -20.90 15.57 -2.76
N GLU A 140 -21.00 16.85 -3.12
CA GLU A 140 -22.29 17.49 -3.46
C GLU A 140 -22.44 18.02 -4.90
N GLU A 141 -21.54 17.71 -5.83
CA GLU A 141 -21.87 17.94 -7.24
C GLU A 141 -22.73 16.79 -7.77
N GLU A 142 -24.00 16.81 -7.36
CA GLU A 142 -25.08 16.15 -8.07
C GLU A 142 -25.17 16.78 -9.47
N VAL A 143 -24.94 15.95 -10.48
CA VAL A 143 -25.45 16.22 -11.83
C VAL A 143 -26.95 16.45 -11.66
N GLN A 144 -27.45 17.62 -12.08
CA GLN A 144 -28.87 17.82 -12.36
C GLN A 144 -29.28 16.77 -13.39
N LEU A 145 -29.75 15.62 -12.90
CA LEU A 145 -30.39 14.62 -13.74
C LEU A 145 -31.73 15.22 -14.14
N GLY A 146 -31.97 15.28 -15.45
CA GLY A 146 -33.30 15.59 -15.98
C GLY A 146 -34.33 14.71 -15.28
N HIS A 147 -35.46 15.34 -14.93
CA HIS A 147 -36.60 14.73 -14.29
C HIS A 147 -37.03 13.41 -14.97
N ASP A 148 -36.58 12.27 -14.44
CA ASP A 148 -37.45 11.12 -14.21
C ASP A 148 -36.68 10.08 -13.38
N ASP A 149 -37.17 9.88 -12.16
CA ASP A 149 -36.86 8.85 -11.17
C ASP A 149 -36.58 9.49 -9.81
N GLN A 150 -37.48 9.24 -8.86
CA GLN A 150 -37.36 9.65 -7.46
C GLN A 150 -36.10 9.02 -6.84
N VAL A 151 -34.97 9.74 -6.88
CA VAL A 151 -33.74 9.33 -6.22
C VAL A 151 -33.50 10.24 -5.01
N ASN A 152 -33.46 9.62 -3.82
CA ASN A 152 -33.17 10.26 -2.53
C ASN A 152 -31.89 11.11 -2.57
N ILE A 153 -32.06 12.42 -2.34
CA ILE A 153 -31.05 13.50 -2.25
C ILE A 153 -30.09 13.34 -1.03
N PHE A 154 -30.08 12.18 -0.37
CA PHE A 154 -29.29 11.93 0.86
C PHE A 154 -28.47 10.63 0.81
N SER A 155 -28.09 10.16 -0.38
CA SER A 155 -27.25 8.96 -0.48
C SER A 155 -25.76 9.34 -0.35
N PRO A 156 -25.01 8.87 0.67
CA PRO A 156 -23.57 9.08 0.74
C PRO A 156 -22.86 8.50 -0.51
N PRO A 157 -21.66 9.00 -0.89
CA PRO A 157 -20.94 8.51 -2.05
C PRO A 157 -20.80 6.99 -1.99
N ARG A 158 -21.02 6.33 -3.12
CA ARG A 158 -20.90 4.88 -3.20
C ARG A 158 -19.44 4.50 -2.97
N ARG A 159 -19.18 3.28 -2.50
CA ARG A 159 -17.87 2.77 -2.04
C ARG A 159 -16.68 2.91 -3.01
N TYR A 160 -16.85 3.44 -4.22
CA TYR A 160 -15.86 3.44 -5.30
C TYR A 160 -15.67 4.79 -6.00
N ASP A 161 -16.16 5.90 -5.44
CA ASP A 161 -16.10 7.21 -6.13
C ASP A 161 -14.70 7.88 -6.08
N TYR A 162 -13.76 7.31 -5.33
CA TYR A 162 -12.41 7.86 -5.17
C TYR A 162 -11.33 6.79 -5.27
N VAL A 163 -10.25 7.14 -5.98
CA VAL A 163 -8.99 6.40 -6.02
C VAL A 163 -7.93 7.23 -5.31
N TYR A 164 -7.24 6.60 -4.38
CA TYR A 164 -6.22 7.25 -3.57
C TYR A 164 -4.81 6.73 -3.84
N GLY A 165 -3.80 7.54 -3.53
CA GLY A 165 -2.41 7.13 -3.40
C GLY A 165 -1.76 7.82 -2.20
N LEU A 166 -0.90 7.11 -1.47
CA LEU A 166 -0.10 7.66 -0.36
C LEU A 166 1.37 7.63 -0.73
N GLY A 167 2.06 8.76 -0.59
CA GLY A 167 3.50 8.82 -0.76
C GLY A 167 4.15 9.85 0.16
N TYR A 168 5.47 9.88 0.12
CA TYR A 168 6.29 10.78 0.93
C TYR A 168 7.08 11.72 0.02
N ASP A 169 6.91 13.02 0.23
CA ASP A 169 7.68 14.07 -0.43
C ASP A 169 8.93 14.35 0.41
N GLU A 170 10.04 13.71 0.05
CA GLU A 170 11.31 13.80 0.75
C GLU A 170 11.85 15.24 0.78
N SER A 171 11.65 16.01 -0.30
CA SER A 171 12.12 17.40 -0.41
C SER A 171 11.45 18.33 0.60
N ASN A 172 10.19 18.08 0.93
CA ASN A 172 9.39 18.92 1.84
C ASN A 172 9.16 18.30 3.23
N ASP A 173 9.67 17.08 3.44
CA ASP A 173 9.42 16.24 4.61
C ASP A 173 7.93 16.13 4.95
N ASP A 174 7.15 15.63 3.99
CA ASP A 174 5.69 15.61 4.11
C ASP A 174 5.06 14.35 3.51
N TYR A 175 4.17 13.72 4.26
CA TYR A 175 3.30 12.69 3.71
C TYR A 175 2.15 13.32 2.95
N LYS A 176 1.98 12.90 1.70
CA LYS A 176 0.92 13.39 0.83
C LYS A 176 -0.06 12.28 0.47
N ILE A 177 -1.34 12.61 0.48
CA ILE A 177 -2.40 11.74 -0.04
C ILE A 177 -2.98 12.41 -1.27
N VAL A 178 -2.97 11.70 -2.38
CA VAL A 178 -3.61 12.16 -3.61
C VAL A 178 -4.95 11.44 -3.74
N CYS A 179 -6.02 12.22 -3.89
CA CYS A 179 -7.38 11.75 -4.08
C CYS A 179 -7.84 12.15 -5.47
N ASN A 180 -8.26 11.16 -6.26
CA ASN A 180 -8.86 11.36 -7.56
C ASN A 180 -10.32 10.91 -7.50
N LYS A 181 -11.25 11.79 -7.90
CA LYS A 181 -12.65 11.40 -8.09
C LYS A 181 -12.77 10.57 -9.36
N VAL A 182 -13.31 9.37 -9.26
CA VAL A 182 -13.47 8.42 -10.37
C VAL A 182 -14.95 8.19 -10.65
N SER A 183 -15.29 8.07 -11.93
CA SER A 183 -16.64 7.72 -12.35
C SER A 183 -16.99 6.27 -11.98
N PRO A 184 -18.20 6.00 -11.48
CA PRO A 184 -18.74 4.64 -11.47
C PRO A 184 -18.72 4.04 -12.88
N TRP A 185 -18.38 2.75 -12.98
CA TRP A 185 -18.23 1.99 -14.23
C TRP A 185 -19.47 1.99 -15.15
N ASN A 186 -20.65 2.41 -14.66
CA ASN A 186 -21.92 2.28 -15.37
C ASN A 186 -22.56 3.62 -15.81
N ARG A 187 -21.82 4.74 -15.84
CA ARG A 187 -22.40 6.02 -16.26
C ARG A 187 -21.84 6.50 -17.59
N ASN A 188 -22.77 6.92 -18.46
CA ASN A 188 -22.60 7.45 -19.82
C ASN A 188 -21.23 8.14 -20.07
N PRO A 189 -20.42 7.66 -21.03
CA PRO A 189 -19.11 8.21 -21.36
C PRO A 189 -19.16 9.65 -21.92
N ASN A 190 -20.33 10.14 -22.35
CA ASN A 190 -20.51 11.49 -22.90
C ASN A 190 -20.65 12.59 -21.84
N LEU A 191 -20.70 12.25 -20.55
CA LEU A 191 -20.63 13.26 -19.49
C LEU A 191 -19.17 13.67 -19.31
N SER A 192 -18.81 14.87 -19.75
CA SER A 192 -17.53 15.50 -19.44
C SER A 192 -17.39 15.64 -17.92
N ARG A 193 -16.84 14.62 -17.28
CA ARG A 193 -16.68 14.61 -15.82
C ARG A 193 -15.47 15.44 -15.48
N MET A 194 -15.68 16.49 -14.70
CA MET A 194 -14.61 17.21 -14.04
C MET A 194 -13.90 16.22 -13.10
N ASN A 195 -12.80 15.62 -13.57
CA ASN A 195 -11.85 15.01 -12.66
C ASN A 195 -11.44 16.12 -11.69
N HIS A 196 -11.56 15.87 -10.39
CA HIS A 196 -10.99 16.75 -9.40
C HIS A 196 -9.93 15.95 -8.68
N THR A 197 -8.70 16.44 -8.81
CA THR A 197 -7.56 15.89 -8.09
C THR A 197 -7.27 16.78 -6.91
N LEU A 198 -7.32 16.19 -5.72
CA LEU A 198 -6.93 16.83 -4.48
C LEU A 198 -5.66 16.18 -3.93
N MET A 199 -4.82 17.00 -3.31
CA MET A 199 -3.66 16.54 -2.58
C MET A 199 -3.71 17.06 -1.15
N TYR A 200 -3.70 16.13 -0.22
CA TYR A 200 -3.59 16.40 1.21
C TYR A 200 -2.12 16.49 1.61
N SER A 201 -1.80 17.45 2.45
CA SER A 201 -0.52 17.54 3.16
C SER A 201 -0.71 17.17 4.63
N SER A 202 0.08 16.22 5.12
CA SER A 202 0.09 15.84 6.53
C SER A 202 0.66 16.95 7.42
N LYS A 203 1.58 17.76 6.87
CA LYS A 203 2.25 18.87 7.54
C LYS A 203 1.32 20.06 7.76
N THR A 204 0.54 20.45 6.76
CA THR A 204 -0.44 21.55 6.88
C THR A 204 -1.82 21.08 7.34
N ASN A 205 -2.03 19.76 7.39
CA ASN A 205 -3.32 19.13 7.70
C ASN A 205 -4.46 19.66 6.82
N SER A 206 -4.18 19.94 5.55
CA SER A 206 -5.14 20.54 4.64
C SER A 206 -5.06 19.92 3.24
N TRP A 207 -6.16 20.01 2.52
CA TRP A 207 -6.23 19.65 1.10
C TRP A 207 -6.01 20.87 0.24
N LYS A 208 -5.37 20.66 -0.90
CA LYS A 208 -5.35 21.61 -2.01
C LYS A 208 -5.76 20.94 -3.31
N LYS A 209 -6.30 21.72 -4.24
CA LYS A 209 -6.54 21.29 -5.61
C LYS A 209 -5.22 21.33 -6.38
N ILE A 210 -4.97 20.30 -7.17
CA ILE A 210 -3.83 20.23 -8.09
C ILE A 210 -4.33 19.98 -9.51
N GLU A 211 -3.43 20.01 -10.48
CA GLU A 211 -3.75 19.64 -11.85
C GLU A 211 -4.36 18.24 -11.91
N ASN A 212 -5.25 18.05 -12.87
CA ASN A 212 -5.91 16.78 -13.03
C ASN A 212 -5.01 15.78 -13.72
N SER A 213 -5.16 14.52 -13.32
CA SER A 213 -4.56 13.41 -14.07
C SER A 213 -4.96 13.51 -15.55
N PRO A 214 -3.99 13.40 -16.49
CA PRO A 214 -4.26 13.48 -17.93
C PRO A 214 -5.08 12.30 -18.44
N LYS A 215 -5.20 11.22 -17.65
CA LYS A 215 -5.98 10.02 -17.96
C LYS A 215 -6.86 9.64 -16.77
N SER A 216 -7.96 8.92 -17.03
CA SER A 216 -8.74 8.28 -15.97
C SER A 216 -7.86 7.32 -15.17
N LEU A 217 -8.22 7.05 -13.91
CA LEU A 217 -7.48 6.17 -13.00
C LEU A 217 -8.41 5.09 -12.47
N CYS A 218 -7.96 3.84 -12.41
CA CYS A 218 -8.84 2.71 -12.05
C CYS A 218 -8.44 1.99 -10.76
N LEU A 219 -7.16 2.01 -10.37
CA LEU A 219 -6.64 1.27 -9.20
C LEU A 219 -5.90 2.20 -8.24
N PRO A 220 -5.82 1.86 -6.94
CA PRO A 220 -5.06 2.65 -5.96
C PRO A 220 -3.59 2.86 -6.35
N GLY A 221 -3.08 4.05 -6.03
CA GLY A 221 -1.74 4.49 -6.40
C GLY A 221 -0.65 3.81 -5.59
N LYS A 222 0.48 3.56 -6.23
CA LYS A 222 1.64 2.87 -5.65
C LYS A 222 2.86 3.78 -5.62
N PHE A 223 3.47 3.92 -4.45
CA PHE A 223 4.61 4.79 -4.25
C PHE A 223 5.90 4.02 -4.50
N VAL A 224 6.65 4.43 -5.52
CA VAL A 224 7.92 3.82 -5.92
C VAL A 224 8.85 4.93 -6.38
N ALA A 225 10.12 4.88 -5.99
CA ALA A 225 11.15 5.82 -6.42
C ALA A 225 10.72 7.31 -6.31
N GLY A 226 10.13 7.69 -5.18
CA GLY A 226 9.72 9.07 -4.90
C GLY A 226 8.45 9.54 -5.63
N ARG A 227 7.78 8.68 -6.40
CA ARG A 227 6.63 9.05 -7.25
C ARG A 227 5.44 8.12 -7.02
N LEU A 228 4.23 8.66 -7.12
CA LEU A 228 3.01 7.86 -7.07
C LEU A 228 2.62 7.39 -8.46
N HIS A 229 2.30 6.11 -8.63
CA HIS A 229 1.98 5.49 -9.91
C HIS A 229 0.56 4.94 -9.91
N TRP A 230 -0.17 5.17 -11.00
CA TRP A 230 -1.52 4.63 -11.18
C TRP A 230 -1.65 3.95 -12.53
N LEU A 231 -2.48 2.92 -12.57
CA LEU A 231 -2.97 2.33 -13.80
C LEU A 231 -4.15 3.17 -14.32
N CYS A 232 -4.12 3.53 -15.60
CA CYS A 232 -5.10 4.44 -16.17
C CYS A 232 -6.40 3.76 -16.64
N SER A 233 -6.28 2.63 -17.31
CA SER A 233 -7.43 1.88 -17.83
C SER A 233 -7.20 0.39 -17.64
N MET A 234 -8.28 -0.37 -17.52
CA MET A 234 -8.22 -1.83 -17.57
C MET A 234 -7.95 -2.34 -19.00
N ASP A 235 -8.23 -1.51 -20.01
CA ASP A 235 -8.08 -1.82 -21.43
C ASP A 235 -6.79 -1.23 -22.04
N GLY A 236 -6.05 -0.44 -21.25
CA GLY A 236 -4.82 0.23 -21.68
C GLY A 236 -3.66 -0.04 -20.73
N PHE A 237 -2.44 -0.09 -21.27
CA PHE A 237 -1.21 -0.42 -20.54
C PHE A 237 -0.50 0.81 -19.96
N ASP A 238 -1.19 1.95 -19.96
CA ASP A 238 -0.59 3.21 -19.57
C ASP A 238 -0.54 3.31 -18.05
N ILE A 239 0.68 3.48 -17.57
CA ILE A 239 0.99 3.86 -16.21
C ILE A 239 1.36 5.33 -16.25
N ILE A 240 0.67 6.12 -15.41
CA ILE A 240 1.09 7.48 -15.14
C ILE A 240 1.72 7.54 -13.76
N CYS A 241 2.65 8.47 -13.60
CA CYS A 241 3.16 8.84 -12.29
C CYS A 241 2.91 10.32 -11.99
N LEU A 242 2.85 10.65 -10.71
CA LEU A 242 2.87 12.02 -10.19
C LEU A 242 4.12 12.20 -9.33
N ASN A 243 4.92 13.21 -9.66
CA ASN A 243 5.94 13.71 -8.77
C ASN A 243 5.26 14.52 -7.65
N LEU A 244 5.45 14.10 -6.40
CA LEU A 244 4.81 14.76 -5.26
C LEU A 244 5.42 16.14 -4.95
N THR A 245 6.70 16.35 -5.24
CA THR A 245 7.39 17.63 -5.03
C THR A 245 7.05 18.63 -6.13
N GLU A 246 7.15 18.20 -7.39
CA GLU A 246 6.94 19.07 -8.57
C GLU A 246 5.46 19.19 -8.96
N GLU A 247 4.62 18.29 -8.46
CA GLU A 247 3.17 18.23 -8.72
C GLU A 247 2.83 18.03 -10.20
N LYS A 248 3.72 17.36 -10.92
CA LYS A 248 3.61 17.08 -12.36
C LYS A 248 3.34 15.61 -12.65
N TYR A 249 2.41 15.40 -13.58
CA TYR A 249 2.14 14.08 -14.13
C TYR A 249 3.05 13.77 -15.30
N GLU A 250 3.48 12.51 -15.37
CA GLU A 250 4.26 11.97 -16.47
C GLU A 250 3.75 10.58 -16.85
N ILE A 251 3.94 10.20 -18.11
CA ILE A 251 3.61 8.85 -18.59
C ILE A 251 4.87 8.01 -18.47
N VAL A 252 4.80 6.94 -17.66
CA VAL A 252 5.88 5.96 -17.50
C VAL A 252 5.74 4.84 -18.53
N GLY A 253 4.50 4.40 -18.78
CA GLY A 253 4.19 3.32 -19.70
C GLY A 253 4.53 1.92 -19.17
N GLY A 254 3.76 0.92 -19.59
CA GLY A 254 4.04 -0.49 -19.32
C GLY A 254 5.07 -1.11 -20.28
N PRO A 255 5.38 -2.41 -20.11
CA PRO A 255 6.30 -3.14 -20.98
C PRO A 255 5.93 -3.05 -22.46
N GLN A 256 6.93 -2.87 -23.34
CA GLN A 256 6.71 -2.65 -24.77
C GLN A 256 6.00 -3.83 -25.45
N SER A 257 6.25 -5.06 -24.99
CA SER A 257 5.62 -6.27 -25.50
C SER A 257 4.09 -6.30 -25.38
N PHE A 258 3.49 -5.39 -24.62
CA PHE A 258 2.05 -5.36 -24.38
C PHE A 258 1.29 -4.34 -25.22
N THR A 259 1.97 -3.41 -25.90
CA THR A 259 1.28 -2.47 -26.78
C THR A 259 0.52 -3.23 -27.87
N ASN A 260 -0.80 -3.02 -27.94
CA ASN A 260 -1.72 -3.58 -28.94
C ASN A 260 -2.03 -5.08 -28.86
N ASN A 261 -1.79 -5.75 -27.72
CA ASN A 261 -2.20 -7.15 -27.56
C ASN A 261 -3.40 -7.30 -26.61
N ALA A 262 -4.58 -7.53 -27.20
CA ALA A 262 -5.87 -7.67 -26.51
C ALA A 262 -5.98 -8.93 -25.61
N GLU A 263 -5.03 -9.86 -25.70
CA GLU A 263 -5.01 -11.07 -24.88
C GLU A 263 -4.49 -10.84 -23.45
N PHE A 264 -3.85 -9.69 -23.19
CA PHE A 264 -3.33 -9.36 -21.86
C PHE A 264 -4.29 -8.45 -21.11
N LYS A 265 -4.67 -8.86 -19.91
CA LYS A 265 -5.44 -8.02 -18.97
C LYS A 265 -4.59 -7.70 -17.76
N VAL A 266 -4.30 -6.42 -17.56
CA VAL A 266 -3.59 -5.97 -16.35
C VAL A 266 -4.49 -6.22 -15.14
N VAL A 267 -3.93 -6.91 -14.15
CA VAL A 267 -4.64 -7.30 -12.93
C VAL A 267 -4.27 -6.40 -11.76
N LYS A 268 -3.00 -5.97 -11.70
CA LYS A 268 -2.47 -5.26 -10.54
C LYS A 268 -1.26 -4.42 -10.91
N LEU A 269 -1.18 -3.23 -10.32
CA LEU A 269 0.04 -2.45 -10.16
C LEU A 269 0.42 -2.51 -8.67
N GLU A 270 1.65 -2.82 -8.34
CA GLU A 270 2.15 -2.90 -6.96
C GLU A 270 3.59 -2.40 -6.85
N GLU A 271 3.98 -2.08 -5.62
CA GLU A 271 5.38 -1.97 -5.23
C GLU A 271 5.85 -3.36 -4.78
N LEU A 272 7.00 -3.81 -5.28
CA LEU A 272 7.52 -5.15 -5.07
C LEU A 272 9.03 -5.10 -4.77
N GLY A 273 9.39 -4.92 -3.49
CA GLY A 273 10.79 -4.91 -3.05
C GLY A 273 11.57 -3.67 -3.54
N GLY A 274 10.91 -2.52 -3.58
CA GLY A 274 11.42 -1.25 -4.12
C GLY A 274 11.16 -1.06 -5.61
N TYR A 275 10.64 -2.08 -6.32
CA TYR A 275 10.41 -2.04 -7.76
C TYR A 275 8.95 -1.80 -8.11
N LEU A 276 8.70 -1.06 -9.19
CA LEU A 276 7.36 -0.96 -9.75
C LEU A 276 7.03 -2.27 -10.48
N SER A 277 5.92 -2.90 -10.10
CA SER A 277 5.52 -4.22 -10.58
C SER A 277 4.15 -4.19 -11.25
N LEU A 278 4.04 -4.94 -12.34
CA LEU A 278 2.81 -5.22 -13.04
C LEU A 278 2.51 -6.72 -13.01
N THR A 279 1.29 -7.05 -12.59
CA THR A 279 0.75 -8.40 -12.70
C THR A 279 -0.31 -8.41 -13.79
N TYR A 280 -0.23 -9.35 -14.73
CA TYR A 280 -1.26 -9.54 -15.75
C TYR A 280 -1.69 -10.99 -15.88
N MET A 281 -2.90 -11.17 -16.41
CA MET A 281 -3.41 -12.43 -16.89
C MET A 281 -3.10 -12.54 -18.38
N ASN A 282 -2.39 -13.59 -18.78
CA ASN A 282 -2.05 -13.85 -20.17
C ASN A 282 -3.18 -14.59 -20.90
N GLY A 283 -3.07 -14.71 -22.23
CA GLY A 283 -4.06 -15.39 -23.07
C GLY A 283 -4.31 -16.86 -22.70
N ARG A 284 -3.45 -17.48 -21.88
CA ARG A 284 -3.63 -18.84 -21.34
C ARG A 284 -4.30 -18.86 -19.95
N ALA A 285 -4.85 -17.74 -19.51
CA ALA A 285 -5.39 -17.54 -18.16
C ALA A 285 -4.36 -17.80 -17.03
N ASP A 286 -3.08 -17.62 -17.34
CA ASP A 286 -1.97 -17.74 -16.39
C ASP A 286 -1.49 -16.34 -15.97
N VAL A 287 -0.80 -16.26 -14.84
CA VAL A 287 -0.43 -14.96 -14.22
C VAL A 287 1.06 -14.72 -14.34
N ASP A 288 1.43 -13.64 -14.99
CA ASP A 288 2.81 -13.20 -15.12
C ASP A 288 3.05 -11.94 -14.27
N VAL A 289 4.25 -11.83 -13.71
CA VAL A 289 4.70 -10.67 -12.93
C VAL A 289 5.94 -10.10 -13.58
N TRP A 290 5.87 -8.79 -13.83
CA TRP A 290 6.92 -8.00 -14.44
C TRP A 290 7.33 -6.90 -13.49
N VAL A 291 8.62 -6.58 -13.49
CA VAL A 291 9.19 -5.50 -12.67
C VAL A 291 10.00 -4.57 -13.56
N MET A 292 9.91 -3.27 -13.28
CA MET A 292 10.78 -2.27 -13.88
C MET A 292 12.10 -2.27 -13.11
N THR A 293 13.11 -2.98 -13.65
CA THR A 293 14.39 -3.19 -12.96
C THR A 293 15.23 -1.91 -12.88
N GLU A 294 15.08 -1.01 -13.86
CA GLU A 294 15.67 0.32 -13.84
C GLU A 294 14.55 1.36 -13.93
N TYR A 295 14.36 2.12 -12.85
CA TYR A 295 13.26 3.07 -12.77
C TYR A 295 13.30 4.10 -13.91
N GLY A 296 12.14 4.37 -14.52
CA GLY A 296 11.98 5.31 -15.63
C GLY A 296 12.40 4.78 -17.00
N LYS A 297 13.08 3.62 -17.07
CA LYS A 297 13.47 2.99 -18.34
C LYS A 297 12.48 1.91 -18.74
N ARG A 298 11.72 2.16 -19.79
CA ARG A 298 10.66 1.27 -20.27
C ARG A 298 11.21 -0.08 -20.78
N GLU A 299 12.41 -0.08 -21.35
CA GLU A 299 13.12 -1.26 -21.82
C GLU A 299 13.58 -2.18 -20.69
N SER A 300 13.64 -1.69 -19.45
CA SER A 300 14.09 -2.46 -18.28
C SER A 300 13.01 -3.38 -17.69
N TRP A 301 11.77 -3.22 -18.15
CA TRP A 301 10.66 -4.08 -17.76
C TRP A 301 10.98 -5.54 -18.10
N SER A 302 11.08 -6.38 -17.07
CA SER A 302 11.48 -7.78 -17.22
C SER A 302 10.48 -8.70 -16.52
N LYS A 303 10.15 -9.83 -17.17
CA LYS A 303 9.35 -10.88 -16.56
C LYS A 303 10.18 -11.62 -15.52
N VAL A 304 9.72 -11.65 -14.28
CA VAL A 304 10.43 -12.31 -13.18
C VAL A 304 9.70 -13.54 -12.66
N TRP A 305 8.41 -13.68 -12.97
CA TRP A 305 7.63 -14.81 -12.48
C TRP A 305 6.41 -15.11 -13.36
N THR A 306 6.02 -16.38 -13.39
CA THR A 306 4.84 -16.92 -14.08
C THR A 306 4.22 -17.99 -13.19
N LEU A 307 2.92 -17.90 -12.90
CA LEU A 307 2.23 -18.75 -11.92
C LEU A 307 2.30 -20.25 -12.26
N SER A 308 2.05 -20.64 -13.52
CA SER A 308 2.08 -22.05 -13.92
C SER A 308 3.42 -22.75 -13.71
N ASN A 309 4.53 -22.01 -13.56
CA ASN A 309 5.83 -22.61 -13.25
C ASN A 309 5.90 -23.24 -11.85
N PHE A 310 4.95 -22.94 -10.97
CA PHE A 310 5.03 -23.25 -9.53
C PHE A 310 3.78 -23.93 -8.96
N VAL A 311 2.69 -23.93 -9.72
CA VAL A 311 1.40 -24.49 -9.30
C VAL A 311 1.07 -25.60 -10.28
N SER A 312 1.41 -26.83 -9.91
CA SER A 312 1.34 -28.03 -10.74
C SER A 312 -0.06 -28.61 -10.86
N ALA A 313 -0.96 -28.38 -9.90
CA ALA A 313 -2.32 -28.94 -9.92
C ALA A 313 -3.42 -27.88 -9.70
N PRO A 314 -4.63 -28.08 -10.24
CA PRO A 314 -5.80 -27.25 -9.93
C PRO A 314 -6.13 -27.18 -8.42
N ALA A 315 -5.79 -28.24 -7.67
CA ALA A 315 -5.94 -28.32 -6.22
C ALA A 315 -5.06 -27.31 -5.46
N ASP A 316 -3.91 -26.92 -6.01
CA ASP A 316 -3.03 -25.90 -5.43
C ASP A 316 -3.65 -24.48 -5.50
N ARG A 317 -4.70 -24.29 -6.33
CA ARG A 317 -5.48 -23.04 -6.41
C ARG A 317 -6.59 -22.94 -5.35
N VAL A 318 -6.82 -24.01 -4.57
CA VAL A 318 -7.90 -24.09 -3.57
C VAL A 318 -7.66 -23.12 -2.41
N ASN A 319 -6.40 -22.74 -2.15
CA ASN A 319 -6.02 -21.79 -1.08
C ASN A 319 -6.14 -20.31 -1.49
N GLY A 320 -6.64 -19.99 -2.69
CA GLY A 320 -6.83 -18.62 -3.16
C GLY A 320 -5.87 -18.20 -4.28
N ARG A 321 -5.97 -16.93 -4.73
CA ARG A 321 -5.09 -16.42 -5.79
C ARG A 321 -3.71 -16.10 -5.19
N PRO A 322 -2.61 -16.54 -5.81
CA PRO A 322 -1.26 -16.18 -5.38
C PRO A 322 -1.07 -14.67 -5.43
N ILE A 323 -0.48 -14.11 -4.38
CA ILE A 323 -0.18 -12.68 -4.31
C ILE A 323 1.33 -12.53 -4.16
N PRO A 324 2.07 -12.19 -5.23
CA PRO A 324 3.45 -11.76 -5.10
C PRO A 324 3.48 -10.46 -4.32
N PHE A 325 4.36 -10.37 -3.34
CA PHE A 325 4.46 -9.20 -2.47
C PHE A 325 5.88 -8.76 -2.16
N LEU A 326 6.89 -9.56 -2.54
CA LEU A 326 8.29 -9.17 -2.48
C LEU A 326 9.05 -9.82 -3.63
N TRP A 327 9.95 -9.07 -4.26
CA TRP A 327 10.93 -9.57 -5.22
C TRP A 327 12.29 -9.00 -4.86
N ARG A 328 13.31 -9.86 -4.85
CA ARG A 328 14.65 -9.57 -4.37
C ARG A 328 15.64 -9.49 -5.52
N LYS A 329 16.70 -8.70 -5.34
CA LYS A 329 17.82 -8.61 -6.29
C LYS A 329 18.51 -9.95 -6.56
N ASN A 330 18.54 -10.86 -5.58
CA ASN A 330 19.07 -12.23 -5.72
C ASN A 330 18.14 -13.17 -6.50
N GLY A 331 16.98 -12.70 -6.96
CA GLY A 331 15.99 -13.46 -7.70
C GLY A 331 14.92 -14.14 -6.84
N ASP A 332 14.96 -14.00 -5.51
CA ASP A 332 13.90 -14.58 -4.68
C ASP A 332 12.58 -13.82 -4.87
N ILE A 333 11.47 -14.54 -4.89
CA ILE A 333 10.11 -13.98 -4.87
C ILE A 333 9.31 -14.59 -3.73
N ALA A 334 8.76 -13.73 -2.88
CA ALA A 334 7.84 -14.15 -1.82
C ALA A 334 6.39 -14.00 -2.30
N VAL A 335 5.64 -15.10 -2.19
CA VAL A 335 4.27 -15.19 -2.66
C VAL A 335 3.40 -15.74 -1.54
N ALA A 336 2.30 -15.05 -1.26
CA ALA A 336 1.28 -15.53 -0.33
C ALA A 336 0.27 -16.42 -1.08
N PHE A 337 0.07 -17.64 -0.59
CA PHE A 337 -0.93 -18.61 -1.03
C PHE A 337 -1.90 -18.89 0.11
N GLY A 338 -2.94 -18.08 0.25
CA GLY A 338 -3.96 -18.31 1.27
C GLY A 338 -3.39 -18.36 2.69
N SER A 339 -3.24 -19.58 3.21
CA SER A 339 -2.72 -19.91 4.53
C SER A 339 -1.21 -20.17 4.59
N GLU A 340 -0.45 -19.93 3.52
CA GLU A 340 1.02 -20.04 3.55
C GLU A 340 1.72 -18.92 2.78
N ILE A 341 2.95 -18.64 3.16
CA ILE A 341 3.90 -17.84 2.39
C ILE A 341 4.98 -18.78 1.88
N VAL A 342 5.25 -18.69 0.58
CA VAL A 342 6.31 -19.46 -0.06
C VAL A 342 7.31 -18.50 -0.69
N VAL A 343 8.59 -18.74 -0.44
CA VAL A 343 9.69 -18.03 -1.10
C VAL A 343 10.27 -18.94 -2.17
N TYR A 344 10.36 -18.43 -3.40
CA TYR A 344 10.96 -19.14 -4.53
C TYR A 344 12.23 -18.45 -5.00
N ASN A 345 13.21 -19.22 -5.48
CA ASN A 345 14.32 -18.73 -6.28
C ASN A 345 14.34 -19.51 -7.60
N GLY A 346 14.14 -18.82 -8.73
CA GLY A 346 13.87 -19.51 -9.99
C GLY A 346 12.66 -20.41 -9.84
N LYS A 347 12.79 -21.72 -10.09
CA LYS A 347 11.74 -22.75 -9.88
C LYS A 347 11.77 -23.43 -8.51
N ASN A 348 12.78 -23.15 -7.69
CA ASN A 348 13.02 -23.87 -6.44
C ASN A 348 12.31 -23.18 -5.28
N VAL A 349 11.72 -23.98 -4.38
CA VAL A 349 11.20 -23.48 -3.10
C VAL A 349 12.37 -23.30 -2.15
N VAL A 350 12.60 -22.07 -1.70
CA VAL A 350 13.62 -21.72 -0.71
C VAL A 350 13.09 -21.94 0.71
N SER A 351 11.87 -21.49 0.98
CA SER A 351 11.23 -21.66 2.29
C SER A 351 9.71 -21.65 2.19
N ARG A 352 9.07 -22.26 3.20
CA ARG A 352 7.61 -22.22 3.42
C ARG A 352 7.34 -21.84 4.85
N SER A 353 6.46 -20.87 5.02
CA SER A 353 6.01 -20.40 6.32
C SER A 353 4.49 -20.50 6.38
N PRO A 354 3.92 -21.33 7.28
CA PRO A 354 2.49 -21.32 7.47
C PRO A 354 2.08 -19.96 8.04
N LEU A 355 1.01 -19.40 7.48
CA LEU A 355 0.27 -18.35 8.13
C LEU A 355 -0.68 -19.06 9.09
N ASP A 356 -0.58 -18.77 10.39
CA ASP A 356 -1.47 -19.32 11.42
C ASP A 356 -2.89 -18.74 11.26
N ILE A 357 -3.55 -19.14 10.18
CA ILE A 357 -4.86 -18.71 9.74
C ILE A 357 -5.68 -19.99 9.66
N GLN A 358 -6.42 -20.30 10.72
CA GLN A 358 -7.33 -21.46 10.77
C GLN A 358 -8.56 -21.33 9.83
N LEU A 359 -8.54 -20.44 8.84
CA LEU A 359 -9.71 -20.06 8.05
C LEU A 359 -9.46 -20.22 6.55
N VAL A 360 -10.31 -21.03 5.92
CA VAL A 360 -10.32 -21.44 4.49
C VAL A 360 -10.73 -20.29 3.53
N ALA A 361 -10.68 -19.03 3.98
CA ALA A 361 -11.21 -17.90 3.23
C ALA A 361 -10.18 -17.28 2.27
N LYS A 362 -10.67 -16.64 1.20
CA LYS A 362 -9.84 -15.85 0.25
C LYS A 362 -9.08 -14.74 1.00
N VAL A 363 -7.77 -14.93 1.16
CA VAL A 363 -6.88 -14.00 1.85
C VAL A 363 -6.43 -12.91 0.88
N ARG A 364 -6.55 -11.64 1.27
CA ARG A 364 -5.80 -10.56 0.62
C ARG A 364 -4.68 -10.11 1.53
N CYS A 365 -3.47 -10.07 0.99
CA CYS A 365 -2.25 -9.79 1.71
C CYS A 365 -1.72 -8.41 1.30
N TYR A 366 -1.31 -7.61 2.28
CA TYR A 366 -0.68 -6.31 2.11
C TYR A 366 0.59 -6.25 2.94
N VAL A 367 1.64 -5.62 2.42
CA VAL A 367 2.92 -5.53 3.10
C VAL A 367 3.13 -4.11 3.60
N TYR A 368 3.70 -4.00 4.79
CA TYR A 368 4.21 -2.75 5.33
C TYR A 368 5.48 -3.00 6.14
N VAL A 369 6.30 -1.97 6.28
CA VAL A 369 7.48 -1.98 7.16
C VAL A 369 7.07 -1.45 8.53
N GLU A 370 7.46 -2.11 9.62
CA GLU A 370 7.23 -1.59 10.96
C GLU A 370 7.94 -0.24 11.14
N SER A 371 7.24 0.77 11.66
CA SER A 371 7.83 2.09 11.88
C SER A 371 7.24 2.81 13.08
N LEU A 372 7.97 3.81 13.59
CA LEU A 372 7.51 4.73 14.63
C LEU A 372 6.76 5.95 14.05
N VAL A 373 6.55 6.01 12.73
CA VAL A 373 5.97 7.17 12.05
C VAL A 373 4.55 7.44 12.54
N SER A 374 4.28 8.69 12.92
CA SER A 374 2.95 9.09 13.41
C SER A 374 2.01 9.44 12.25
N PRO A 375 0.75 8.99 12.27
CA PRO A 375 -0.26 9.42 11.29
C PRO A 375 -0.74 10.87 11.50
N PHE A 376 -0.37 11.52 12.61
CA PHE A 376 -0.89 12.83 12.99
C PHE A 376 -0.17 14.03 12.37
N GLY A 377 0.90 13.78 11.60
CA GLY A 377 1.76 14.84 11.11
C GLY A 377 2.67 15.38 12.21
N SER A 378 3.60 16.24 11.83
CA SER A 378 4.78 16.57 12.62
C SER A 378 4.56 17.71 13.63
N GLY A 379 3.30 18.14 13.82
CA GLY A 379 2.88 19.26 14.67
C GLY A 379 1.75 18.97 15.66
N ALA A 380 1.27 17.73 15.77
CA ALA A 380 0.26 17.37 16.77
C ALA A 380 0.94 16.65 17.96
N SER A 381 1.19 17.39 19.04
CA SER A 381 1.43 16.80 20.35
C SER A 381 0.20 15.95 20.72
N ALA A 382 0.45 14.71 21.12
CA ALA A 382 -0.56 13.75 21.53
C ALA A 382 -1.35 14.19 22.76
#